data_AF-A0A3P7IDX3-F1
#
_entry.id   AF-A0A3P7IDX3-F1
#
_cell.length_a   1.000
_cell.length_b   1.000
_cell.length_c   1.000
_cell.angle_alpha   90.00
_cell.angle_beta   90.00
_cell.angle_gamma   90.00
#
_symmetry.space_group_name_H-M   'P 1'
#
loop_
_entity.id
_entity.type
_entity.pdbx_description
1 polymer ?
#
loop_
_entity_poly.entity_id
_entity_poly.type
_entity_poly.pdbx_seq_one_letter_code
_entity_poly.pdbx_strand_id
1 'polypeptide(L)'
;MSTAVVNFKANVSGGDDRGEVQQTGEKQKLGHRRIDEQGEVSYKKVPTNALMSAIQLGIANSIGSLASRPDRDLLLQDFEKIENVAFPA
;
A
#
# COMPACT_ATOMS: atom_id res chain seq x y z
N MET A 1 -35.50 -21.70 -20.25
CA MET A 1 -34.14 -21.93 -19.71
C MET A 1 -34.01 -21.03 -18.49
N SER A 2 -34.13 -21.61 -17.29
CA SER A 2 -34.20 -20.87 -16.03
C SER A 2 -32.79 -20.52 -15.54
N THR A 3 -32.48 -19.23 -15.41
CA THR A 3 -31.20 -18.75 -14.85
C THR A 3 -31.32 -18.63 -13.34
N ALA A 4 -30.64 -19.50 -12.59
CA ALA A 4 -30.54 -19.39 -11.14
C ALA A 4 -29.60 -18.22 -10.77
N VAL A 5 -30.13 -17.24 -10.04
CA VAL A 5 -29.35 -16.15 -9.44
C VAL A 5 -28.85 -16.64 -8.08
N VAL A 6 -27.53 -16.75 -7.91
CA VAL A 6 -26.91 -17.08 -6.62
C VAL A 6 -26.71 -15.80 -5.80
N ASN A 7 -27.52 -15.62 -4.76
CA ASN A 7 -27.35 -14.54 -3.79
C ASN A 7 -26.35 -14.95 -2.71
N PHE A 8 -25.16 -14.35 -2.72
CA PHE A 8 -24.22 -14.45 -1.59
C PHE A 8 -24.62 -13.47 -0.50
N LYS A 9 -25.08 -14.00 0.64
CA LYS A 9 -25.36 -13.23 1.85
C LYS A 9 -24.08 -13.19 2.70
N ALA A 10 -23.37 -12.06 2.65
CA ALA A 10 -22.27 -11.81 3.59
C ALA A 10 -22.88 -11.50 4.97
N ASN A 11 -22.65 -12.38 5.94
CA ASN A 11 -22.97 -12.12 7.34
C ASN A 11 -21.78 -11.37 7.95
N VAL A 12 -21.90 -10.06 8.13
CA VAL A 12 -20.89 -9.26 8.85
C VAL A 12 -21.41 -9.04 10.27
N SER A 13 -20.89 -9.84 11.20
CA SER A 13 -20.99 -9.55 12.63
C SER A 13 -20.06 -8.36 12.92
N GLY A 14 -20.61 -7.16 12.94
CA GLY A 14 -19.91 -5.95 13.36
C GLY A 14 -19.63 -6.02 14.87
N GLY A 15 -18.35 -6.18 15.20
CA GLY A 15 -17.81 -5.87 16.53
C GLY A 15 -17.18 -4.49 16.49
N ASP A 16 -17.71 -3.58 17.32
CA ASP A 16 -17.12 -2.29 17.66
C ASP A 16 -15.72 -2.50 18.29
N ASP A 17 -14.65 -2.03 17.65
CA ASP A 17 -13.30 -1.99 18.22
C ASP A 17 -12.98 -0.51 18.58
N ARG A 18 -13.45 -0.11 19.76
CA ARG A 18 -13.14 1.17 20.41
C ARG A 18 -12.18 0.92 21.58
N GLY A 19 -11.04 1.61 21.56
CA GLY A 19 -10.01 1.63 22.62
C GLY A 19 -8.79 0.81 22.21
N GLU A 20 -7.54 1.23 22.39
CA GLU A 20 -6.99 2.06 23.45
C GLU A 20 -5.76 2.85 22.96
N VAL A 21 -5.66 4.09 23.44
CA VAL A 21 -4.42 4.87 23.44
C VAL A 21 -3.55 4.33 24.56
N GLN A 22 -2.43 3.70 24.25
CA GLN A 22 -1.38 3.45 25.24
C GLN A 22 -0.03 3.87 24.66
N GLN A 23 0.42 5.05 25.08
CA GLN A 23 1.81 5.46 25.03
C GLN A 23 2.53 4.76 26.19
N THR A 24 3.60 4.00 25.91
CA THR A 24 4.85 3.90 26.69
C THR A 24 5.69 2.72 26.18
N GLY A 25 6.99 2.95 26.02
CA GLY A 25 7.97 1.98 25.53
C GLY A 25 8.44 2.35 24.13
N GLU A 26 9.73 2.67 23.99
CA GLU A 26 10.42 2.96 22.73
C GLU A 26 10.43 1.72 21.83
N LYS A 27 9.26 1.33 21.31
CA LYS A 27 9.14 0.31 20.29
C LYS A 27 9.91 0.81 19.08
N GLN A 28 11.00 0.13 18.74
CA GLN A 28 11.86 0.42 17.59
C GLN A 28 11.04 0.30 16.29
N LYS A 29 10.29 1.36 15.98
CA LYS A 29 9.35 1.43 14.86
C LYS A 29 10.10 1.90 13.63
N LEU A 30 10.22 1.01 12.64
CA LEU A 30 10.75 1.32 11.33
C LEU A 30 9.62 1.23 10.30
N GLY A 31 9.04 2.38 9.93
CA GLY A 31 7.93 2.43 8.98
C GLY A 31 6.71 1.60 9.44
N HIS A 32 6.33 0.60 8.65
CA HIS A 32 5.25 -0.35 8.99
C HIS A 32 5.68 -1.48 9.92
N ARG A 33 7.00 -1.66 10.15
CA ARG A 33 7.55 -2.67 11.05
C ARG A 33 7.51 -2.17 12.49
N ARG A 34 7.08 -3.04 13.40
CA ARG A 34 7.15 -2.87 14.85
C ARG A 34 7.86 -4.07 15.44
N ILE A 35 8.61 -3.84 16.52
CA ILE A 35 9.27 -4.87 17.31
C ILE A 35 8.72 -4.72 18.72
N ASP A 36 8.11 -5.78 19.25
CA ASP A 36 7.65 -5.82 20.63
C ASP A 36 8.81 -6.13 21.59
N GLU A 37 8.62 -5.96 22.90
CA GLU A 37 9.68 -6.09 23.91
C GLU A 37 10.27 -7.51 23.97
N GLN A 38 9.52 -8.50 23.49
CA GLN A 38 9.89 -9.90 23.36
C GLN A 38 10.69 -10.20 22.07
N GLY A 39 10.92 -9.19 21.22
CA GLY A 39 11.61 -9.33 19.93
C GLY A 39 10.71 -9.77 18.78
N GLU A 40 9.41 -9.96 19.01
CA GLU A 40 8.45 -10.31 17.97
C GLU A 40 8.27 -9.17 16.97
N VAL A 41 8.34 -9.51 15.68
CA VAL A 41 8.27 -8.53 14.58
C VAL A 41 6.86 -8.54 13.99
N SER A 42 6.13 -7.45 14.16
CA SER A 42 4.80 -7.25 13.57
C SER A 42 4.82 -6.19 12.47
N TYR A 43 3.99 -6.37 11.45
CA TYR A 43 3.80 -5.41 10.36
C TYR A 43 2.40 -4.80 10.42
N LYS A 44 2.27 -3.49 10.21
CA LYS A 44 0.96 -2.85 10.02
C LYS A 44 0.27 -3.50 8.81
N LYS A 45 -0.90 -4.09 9.02
CA LYS A 45 -1.74 -4.58 7.91
C LYS A 45 -2.18 -3.39 7.07
N VAL A 46 -1.73 -3.34 5.82
CA VAL A 46 -2.26 -2.44 4.80
C VAL A 46 -3.32 -3.21 4.03
N PRO A 47 -4.54 -2.67 3.86
CA PRO A 47 -5.56 -3.37 3.09
C PRO A 47 -5.06 -3.58 1.65
N THR A 48 -5.22 -4.79 1.12
CA THR A 48 -4.74 -5.16 -0.22
C THR A 48 -5.26 -4.21 -1.30
N ASN A 49 -6.49 -3.71 -1.14
CA ASN A 49 -7.09 -2.73 -2.04
C ASN A 49 -6.29 -1.41 -2.09
N ALA A 50 -5.80 -0.91 -0.95
CA ALA A 50 -4.98 0.30 -0.94
C ALA A 50 -3.63 0.08 -1.61
N LEU A 51 -3.03 -1.10 -1.46
CA LEU A 51 -1.80 -1.45 -2.17
C LEU A 51 -2.05 -1.51 -3.70
N MET A 52 -3.15 -2.13 -4.12
CA MET A 52 -3.54 -2.20 -5.53
C MET A 52 -3.75 -0.79 -6.12
N SER A 53 -4.50 0.07 -5.43
CA SER A 53 -4.74 1.45 -5.87
C SER A 53 -3.44 2.26 -5.92
N ALA A 54 -2.54 2.09 -4.96
CA ALA A 54 -1.24 2.77 -4.95
C ALA A 54 -0.36 2.35 -6.15
N ILE A 55 -0.35 1.05 -6.50
CA ILE A 55 0.37 0.55 -7.69
C ILE A 55 -0.21 1.15 -8.97
N GLN A 56 -1.53 1.15 -9.10
CA GLN A 56 -2.21 1.74 -10.27
C GLN A 56 -1.89 3.23 -10.41
N LEU A 57 -1.99 4.00 -9.32
CA LEU A 57 -1.67 5.42 -9.29
C LEU A 57 -0.21 5.68 -9.65
N GLY A 58 0.71 4.91 -9.07
CA GLY A 58 2.14 5.03 -9.33
C GLY A 58 2.49 4.78 -10.80
N ILE A 59 1.94 3.72 -11.41
CA ILE A 59 2.18 3.39 -12.83
C ILE A 59 1.62 4.50 -13.73
N ALA A 60 0.37 4.92 -13.50
CA ALA A 60 -0.27 5.95 -14.31
C ALA A 60 0.51 7.28 -14.26
N ASN A 61 0.97 7.69 -13.07
CA ASN A 61 1.77 8.88 -12.89
C ASN A 61 3.15 8.79 -13.58
N SER A 62 3.84 7.64 -13.44
CA SER A 62 5.16 7.45 -14.07
C SER A 62 5.09 7.48 -15.59
N ILE A 63 4.09 6.82 -16.19
CA ILE A 63 3.87 6.85 -17.64
C ILE A 63 3.50 8.26 -18.10
N GLY A 64 2.58 8.94 -17.40
CA GLY A 64 2.19 10.31 -17.73
C GLY A 64 3.35 11.29 -17.64
N SER A 65 4.19 11.17 -16.63
CA SER A 65 5.41 11.96 -16.48
C SER A 65 6.42 11.69 -17.59
N LEU A 66 6.62 10.41 -17.98
CA LEU A 66 7.53 10.04 -19.06
C LEU A 66 7.07 10.60 -20.41
N ALA A 67 5.76 10.56 -20.69
CA ALA A 67 5.19 11.09 -21.93
C ALA A 67 5.38 12.61 -22.10
N SER A 68 5.63 13.35 -21.01
CA SER A 68 5.96 14.78 -21.08
C SER A 68 7.41 15.05 -21.51
N ARG A 69 8.27 14.04 -21.49
CA ARG A 69 9.68 14.13 -21.87
C ARG A 69 9.84 13.69 -23.33
N PRO A 70 10.76 14.28 -24.11
CA PRO A 70 11.00 13.85 -25.48
C PRO A 70 11.65 12.46 -25.51
N ASP A 71 11.32 11.69 -26.54
CA ASP A 71 11.95 10.39 -26.82
C ASP A 71 13.45 10.56 -27.07
N ARG A 72 14.25 9.68 -26.46
CA ARG A 72 15.71 9.69 -26.55
C ARG A 72 16.29 8.29 -26.33
N ASP A 73 17.48 8.07 -26.86
CA ASP A 73 18.22 6.82 -26.64
C ASP A 73 18.60 6.66 -25.16
N LEU A 74 18.64 5.39 -24.72
CA LEU A 74 19.09 5.02 -23.39
C LEU A 74 20.61 5.17 -23.29
N LEU A 75 21.06 5.80 -22.22
CA LEU A 75 22.47 5.88 -21.86
C LEU A 75 22.77 4.98 -20.65
N LEU A 76 24.04 4.66 -20.42
CA LEU A 76 24.43 3.82 -19.28
C LEU A 76 23.98 4.44 -17.93
N GLN A 77 23.93 5.77 -17.86
CA GLN A 77 23.49 6.53 -16.68
C GLN A 77 22.00 6.32 -16.34
N ASP A 78 21.16 5.97 -17.32
CA ASP A 78 19.73 5.79 -17.09
C ASP A 78 19.45 4.52 -16.26
N PHE A 79 20.35 3.54 -16.27
CA PHE A 79 20.21 2.32 -15.47
C PHE A 79 20.48 2.53 -13.98
N GLU A 80 21.21 3.59 -13.60
CA GLU A 80 21.49 3.93 -12.20
C GLU A 80 20.42 4.85 -11.61
N LYS A 81 19.59 5.45 -12.45
CA LYS A 81 18.63 6.47 -12.04
C LYS A 81 17.38 5.86 -11.41
N ILE A 82 17.05 6.33 -10.21
CA ILE A 82 15.81 5.98 -9.49
C ILE A 82 14.99 7.26 -9.30
N GLU A 83 13.69 7.21 -9.64
CA GLU A 83 12.75 8.31 -9.39
C GLU A 83 11.80 7.94 -8.25
N ASN A 84 11.77 8.78 -7.21
CA ASN A 84 10.91 8.62 -6.05
C ASN A 84 9.81 9.69 -6.07
N VAL A 85 8.56 9.28 -5.98
CA VAL A 85 7.39 10.17 -5.95
C VAL A 85 6.55 9.85 -4.72
N ALA A 86 6.23 10.88 -3.94
CA ALA A 86 5.34 10.78 -2.79
C ALA A 86 3.93 11.23 -3.18
N PHE A 87 2.93 10.38 -2.91
CA PHE A 87 1.53 10.73 -3.09
C PHE A 87 0.92 11.12 -1.73
N PRO A 88 0.14 12.21 -1.64
CA PRO A 88 -0.61 12.52 -0.44
C PRO A 88 -1.69 11.45 -0.20
N ALA A 89 -2.05 11.26 1.07
CA ALA A 89 -3.05 10.29 1.53
C ALA A 89 -4.39 10.96 1.83
#